data_AF-A0A3S8VQA5-F1
#
_entry.id   AF-A0A3S8VQA5-F1
#
_cell.length_a   1.000
_cell.length_b   1.000
_cell.length_c   1.000
_cell.angle_alpha   90.00
_cell.angle_beta   90.00
_cell.angle_gamma   90.00
#
_symmetry.space_group_name_H-M   'P 1'
#
loop_
_entity.id
_entity.type
_entity.pdbx_description
1 polymer ?
#
loop_
_entity_poly.entity_id
_entity_poly.type
_entity_poly.pdbx_seq_one_letter_code
_entity_poly.pdbx_strand_id
1 'polypeptide(L)'
;MSRDQPSATSARAERDRVADALRARIDSGELRPGDSLPTQKALMDEFAVERGVVRKALALLKSEHRLADVGRGSPPTVAEPTARRAGASSLTADVELAERLDVAFQATDVTLDVFGLTTETLNSAIAPTLMAIRAGRIAPRSVTCRIMVPSPEAHLALPFLIDDPADPRPLQRLNRLIELHTRAFAHGMQYLGERGLVEELSVEVRGVPLTPTTKLYVLNGNEALTGFYEVVRNSVPAPFSEDHMDIYDVLGLNSHLFRYSAGSDSRGKSDVDFVEHSRTWFESMWKTIAKPYPFTSQASTA
;
A
#
# COMPACT_ATOMS: atom_id res chain seq x y z
N MET A 1 -26.19 13.05 -53.00
CA MET A 1 -26.26 11.73 -52.33
C MET A 1 -25.48 11.85 -51.04
N SER A 2 -26.16 12.13 -49.93
CA SER A 2 -25.52 12.40 -48.63
C SER A 2 -25.24 11.08 -47.92
N ARG A 3 -23.98 10.80 -47.61
CA ARG A 3 -23.61 9.71 -46.69
C ARG A 3 -23.90 10.18 -45.27
N ASP A 4 -24.84 9.51 -44.63
CA ASP A 4 -25.20 9.67 -43.23
C ASP A 4 -23.98 9.32 -42.35
N GLN A 5 -23.45 10.29 -41.60
CA GLN A 5 -22.35 10.07 -40.67
C GLN A 5 -22.92 9.56 -39.35
N PRO A 6 -22.44 8.42 -38.81
CA PRO A 6 -22.91 7.91 -37.53
C PRO A 6 -22.61 8.91 -36.40
N SER A 7 -23.65 9.27 -35.64
CA SER A 7 -23.54 10.15 -34.47
C SER A 7 -22.59 9.57 -33.41
N ALA A 8 -21.87 10.40 -32.66
CA ALA A 8 -20.94 9.95 -31.61
C ALA A 8 -21.61 9.04 -30.55
N THR A 9 -22.92 9.18 -30.35
CA THR A 9 -23.75 8.35 -29.46
C THR A 9 -23.95 6.93 -30.00
N SER A 10 -24.14 6.74 -31.31
CA SER A 10 -24.30 5.42 -31.91
C SER A 10 -22.99 4.62 -31.89
N ALA A 11 -21.86 5.28 -32.15
CA ALA A 11 -20.54 4.64 -32.08
C ALA A 11 -20.16 4.15 -30.67
N ARG A 12 -20.64 4.84 -29.62
CA ARG A 12 -20.47 4.39 -28.22
C ARG A 12 -21.35 3.17 -27.94
N ALA A 13 -22.62 3.20 -28.36
CA ALA A 13 -23.54 2.09 -28.19
C ALA A 13 -23.08 0.81 -28.91
N GLU A 14 -22.55 0.93 -30.13
CA GLU A 14 -21.99 -0.19 -30.89
C GLU A 14 -20.73 -0.77 -30.24
N ARG A 15 -19.84 0.09 -29.71
CA ARG A 15 -18.67 -0.34 -28.94
C ARG A 15 -19.08 -1.14 -27.72
N ASP A 16 -20.04 -0.63 -26.95
CA ASP A 16 -20.50 -1.25 -25.71
C ASP A 16 -21.20 -2.59 -26.00
N ARG A 17 -22.02 -2.67 -27.06
CA ARG A 17 -22.62 -3.94 -27.51
C ARG A 17 -21.57 -5.02 -27.81
N VAL A 18 -20.50 -4.68 -28.54
CA VAL A 18 -19.42 -5.63 -28.86
C VAL A 18 -18.68 -6.07 -27.60
N ALA A 19 -18.40 -5.14 -26.68
CA ALA A 19 -17.74 -5.45 -25.41
C ALA A 19 -18.63 -6.34 -24.53
N ASP A 20 -19.91 -6.02 -24.38
CA ASP A 20 -20.88 -6.77 -23.58
C ASP A 20 -21.03 -8.22 -24.06
N ALA A 21 -21.13 -8.42 -25.38
CA ALA A 21 -21.21 -9.74 -25.97
C ALA A 21 -19.95 -10.57 -25.69
N LEU A 22 -18.76 -9.98 -25.83
CA LEU A 22 -17.51 -10.66 -25.51
C LEU A 22 -17.37 -10.93 -24.00
N ARG A 23 -17.85 -10.05 -23.12
CA ARG A 23 -17.91 -10.34 -21.67
C ARG A 23 -18.80 -11.54 -21.39
N ALA A 24 -19.98 -11.62 -22.00
CA ALA A 24 -20.89 -12.74 -21.82
C ALA A 24 -20.27 -14.08 -22.25
N ARG A 25 -19.45 -14.10 -23.32
CA ARG A 25 -18.73 -15.30 -23.76
C ARG A 25 -17.63 -15.73 -22.79
N ILE A 26 -16.92 -14.77 -22.21
CA ILE A 26 -15.90 -15.04 -21.19
C ILE A 26 -16.58 -15.54 -19.90
N ASP A 27 -17.63 -14.86 -19.45
CA ASP A 27 -18.33 -15.15 -18.19
C ASP A 27 -19.10 -16.49 -18.25
N SER A 28 -19.60 -16.88 -19.42
CA SER A 28 -20.24 -18.19 -19.65
C SER A 28 -19.24 -19.34 -19.86
N GLY A 29 -17.95 -19.04 -20.04
CA GLY A 29 -16.90 -20.03 -20.30
C GLY A 29 -16.86 -20.55 -21.75
N GLU A 30 -17.58 -19.92 -22.67
CA GLU A 30 -17.46 -20.16 -24.13
C GLU A 30 -16.05 -19.78 -24.62
N LEU A 31 -15.49 -18.70 -24.09
CA LEU A 31 -14.08 -18.34 -24.23
C LEU A 31 -13.38 -18.53 -22.89
N ARG A 32 -12.47 -19.51 -22.81
CA ARG A 32 -11.78 -19.86 -21.57
C ARG A 32 -10.53 -18.99 -21.38
N PRO A 33 -10.10 -18.78 -20.13
CA PRO A 33 -8.77 -18.26 -19.82
C PRO A 33 -7.66 -18.87 -20.70
N GLY A 34 -6.87 -18.01 -21.34
CA GLY A 34 -5.81 -18.42 -22.28
C GLY A 34 -6.27 -18.64 -23.72
N ASP A 35 -7.57 -18.72 -24.00
CA ASP A 35 -8.07 -18.86 -25.36
C ASP A 35 -7.81 -17.59 -26.18
N SER A 36 -7.45 -17.75 -27.44
CA SER A 36 -7.32 -16.63 -28.38
C SER A 36 -8.69 -16.12 -28.79
N LEU A 37 -8.88 -14.79 -28.75
CA LEU A 37 -10.10 -14.19 -29.27
C LEU A 37 -10.25 -14.39 -30.79
N PRO A 38 -11.50 -14.35 -31.31
CA PRO A 38 -11.74 -14.18 -32.73
C PRO A 38 -10.97 -12.97 -33.29
N THR A 39 -10.49 -13.09 -34.53
CA THR A 39 -9.75 -11.99 -35.17
C THR A 39 -10.61 -10.73 -35.30
N GLN A 40 -9.99 -9.54 -35.37
CA GLN A 40 -10.74 -8.29 -35.58
C GLN A 40 -11.64 -8.35 -36.81
N LYS A 41 -11.21 -9.03 -37.88
CA LYS A 41 -12.01 -9.22 -39.09
C LYS A 41 -13.26 -10.06 -38.80
N ALA A 42 -13.11 -11.17 -38.08
CA ALA A 42 -14.24 -12.01 -37.68
C ALA A 42 -15.24 -11.24 -36.80
N LEU A 43 -14.77 -10.42 -35.85
CA LEU A 43 -15.63 -9.58 -35.01
C LEU A 43 -16.33 -8.47 -35.82
N MET A 44 -15.68 -7.89 -36.82
CA MET A 44 -16.32 -6.93 -37.72
C MET A 44 -17.46 -7.57 -38.51
N ASP A 45 -17.21 -8.75 -39.06
CA ASP A 45 -18.19 -9.50 -39.86
C ASP A 45 -19.36 -9.98 -38.97
N GLU A 46 -19.06 -10.44 -37.76
CA GLU A 46 -20.05 -10.96 -36.80
C GLU A 46 -20.99 -9.87 -36.28
N PHE A 47 -20.43 -8.74 -35.84
CA PHE A 47 -21.21 -7.66 -35.24
C PHE A 47 -21.67 -6.60 -36.25
N ALA A 48 -21.29 -6.74 -37.53
CA ALA A 48 -21.55 -5.80 -38.61
C ALA A 48 -21.11 -4.35 -38.28
N VAL A 49 -19.93 -4.21 -37.68
CA VAL A 49 -19.38 -2.91 -37.22
C VAL A 49 -18.04 -2.59 -37.87
N GLU A 50 -17.70 -1.30 -37.87
CA GLU A 50 -16.39 -0.86 -38.37
C GLU A 50 -15.23 -1.30 -37.47
N ARG A 51 -14.05 -1.46 -38.06
CA ARG A 51 -12.81 -1.82 -37.35
C ARG A 51 -12.50 -0.92 -36.15
N GLY A 52 -12.84 0.37 -36.25
CA GLY A 52 -12.65 1.34 -35.18
C GLY A 52 -13.47 1.02 -33.92
N VAL A 53 -14.67 0.47 -34.08
CA VAL A 53 -15.56 0.05 -32.99
C VAL A 53 -15.00 -1.20 -32.31
N VAL A 54 -14.60 -2.20 -33.10
CA VAL A 54 -13.96 -3.43 -32.59
C VAL A 54 -12.69 -3.10 -31.81
N ARG A 55 -11.81 -2.23 -32.34
CA ARG A 55 -10.58 -1.84 -31.64
C ARG A 55 -10.86 -1.15 -30.30
N LYS A 56 -11.89 -0.29 -30.24
CA LYS A 56 -12.30 0.38 -29.00
C LYS A 56 -12.91 -0.60 -28.00
N ALA A 57 -13.70 -1.58 -28.46
CA ALA A 57 -14.27 -2.62 -27.60
C ALA A 57 -13.18 -3.52 -27.01
N LEU A 58 -12.21 -3.96 -27.83
CA LEU A 58 -11.05 -4.74 -27.35
C LEU A 58 -10.17 -3.93 -26.38
N ALA A 59 -9.95 -2.64 -26.65
CA ALA A 59 -9.21 -1.77 -25.73
C ALA A 59 -9.94 -1.59 -24.39
N LEU A 60 -11.29 -1.52 -24.41
CA LEU A 60 -12.11 -1.46 -23.21
C LEU A 60 -11.97 -2.75 -22.38
N LEU A 61 -12.13 -3.93 -22.99
CA LEU A 61 -11.97 -5.21 -22.30
C LEU A 61 -10.55 -5.41 -21.74
N LYS A 62 -9.53 -4.89 -22.41
CA LYS A 62 -8.15 -4.86 -21.91
C LYS A 62 -8.00 -3.95 -20.69
N SER A 63 -8.63 -2.77 -20.70
CA SER A 63 -8.65 -1.89 -19.52
C SER A 63 -9.45 -2.47 -18.35
N GLU A 64 -10.40 -3.38 -18.63
CA GLU A 64 -11.12 -4.16 -17.63
C GLU A 64 -10.34 -5.41 -17.16
N HIS A 65 -9.08 -5.59 -17.59
CA HIS A 65 -8.24 -6.75 -17.30
C HIS A 65 -8.83 -8.10 -17.73
N ARG A 66 -9.77 -8.11 -18.68
CA ARG A 66 -10.39 -9.33 -19.21
C ARG A 66 -9.60 -9.95 -20.36
N LEU A 67 -8.67 -9.20 -20.95
CA LEU A 67 -7.82 -9.63 -22.06
C LEU A 67 -6.34 -9.39 -21.78
N ALA A 68 -5.49 -10.31 -22.20
CA ALA A 68 -4.03 -10.19 -22.20
C ALA A 68 -3.50 -9.97 -23.62
N ASP A 69 -2.41 -9.22 -23.76
CA ASP A 69 -1.71 -9.08 -25.04
C ASP A 69 -0.88 -10.33 -25.34
N VAL A 70 -0.97 -10.83 -26.57
CA VAL A 70 -0.08 -11.87 -27.09
C VAL A 70 0.83 -11.26 -28.15
N GLY A 71 1.92 -10.61 -27.73
CA GLY A 71 2.95 -10.10 -28.63
C GLY A 71 2.44 -9.19 -29.77
N ARG A 72 3.33 -8.83 -30.70
CA ARG A 72 2.99 -7.91 -31.80
C ARG A 72 2.45 -8.72 -32.99
N GLY A 73 1.13 -8.79 -33.14
CA GLY A 73 0.46 -9.34 -34.34
C GLY A 73 -0.52 -10.50 -34.10
N SER A 74 -0.62 -11.03 -32.88
CA SER A 74 -1.57 -12.09 -32.54
C SER A 74 -2.87 -11.53 -31.93
N PRO A 75 -4.01 -12.24 -32.05
CA PRO A 75 -5.22 -11.87 -31.35
C PRO A 75 -5.00 -11.83 -29.82
N PRO A 76 -5.60 -10.88 -29.09
CA PRO A 76 -5.55 -10.88 -27.63
C PRO A 76 -6.16 -12.19 -27.09
N THR A 77 -5.61 -12.70 -25.98
CA THR A 77 -6.15 -13.88 -25.30
C THR A 77 -7.02 -13.47 -24.13
N VAL A 78 -7.97 -14.32 -23.74
CA VAL A 78 -8.73 -14.14 -22.50
C VAL A 78 -7.75 -14.18 -21.34
N ALA A 79 -7.77 -13.15 -20.50
CA ALA A 79 -6.92 -13.10 -19.31
C ALA A 79 -7.29 -14.25 -18.37
N GLU A 80 -6.30 -14.80 -17.66
CA GLU A 80 -6.62 -15.66 -16.54
C GLU A 80 -7.46 -14.90 -15.52
N PRO A 81 -8.52 -15.49 -14.95
CA PRO A 81 -9.32 -14.81 -13.96
C PRO A 81 -8.37 -14.57 -12.80
N THR A 82 -7.99 -13.31 -12.58
CA THR A 82 -7.53 -12.89 -11.26
C THR A 82 -8.67 -13.26 -10.34
N ALA A 83 -8.55 -14.39 -9.65
CA ALA A 83 -9.54 -14.87 -8.72
C ALA A 83 -9.97 -13.66 -7.91
N ARG A 84 -11.26 -13.31 -7.99
CA ARG A 84 -11.86 -12.29 -7.14
C ARG A 84 -11.75 -12.84 -5.72
N ARG A 85 -10.60 -12.61 -5.10
CA ARG A 85 -10.32 -12.88 -3.69
C ARG A 85 -11.21 -11.92 -2.93
N ALA A 86 -12.41 -12.37 -2.60
CA ALA A 86 -13.13 -11.85 -1.46
C ALA A 86 -12.17 -11.92 -0.27
N GLY A 87 -11.59 -10.78 0.12
CA GLY A 87 -10.68 -10.68 1.27
C GLY A 87 -9.36 -9.93 1.07
N ALA A 88 -9.00 -9.50 -0.15
CA ALA A 88 -7.87 -8.58 -0.33
C ALA A 88 -8.41 -7.21 -0.76
N SER A 89 -8.29 -6.24 0.14
CA SER A 89 -8.48 -4.83 -0.17
C SER A 89 -7.58 -4.45 -1.35
N SER A 90 -8.15 -3.90 -2.43
CA SER A 90 -7.37 -3.30 -3.54
C SER A 90 -6.75 -1.97 -3.13
N LEU A 91 -6.94 -1.56 -1.87
CA LEU A 91 -6.38 -0.34 -1.31
C LEU A 91 -4.87 -0.47 -1.18
N THR A 92 -4.18 0.64 -1.40
CA THR A 92 -2.77 0.79 -1.05
C THR A 92 -2.61 0.77 0.47
N ALA A 93 -1.42 0.43 0.96
CA ALA A 93 -1.18 0.29 2.40
C ALA A 93 -1.54 1.55 3.21
N ASP A 94 -1.35 2.75 2.65
CA ASP A 94 -1.67 4.00 3.32
C ASP A 94 -3.18 4.21 3.47
N VAL A 95 -3.97 3.88 2.45
CA VAL A 95 -5.44 4.02 2.51
C VAL A 95 -6.06 3.00 3.47
N GLU A 96 -5.65 1.73 3.38
CA GLU A 96 -6.13 0.70 4.33
C GLU A 96 -5.75 1.07 5.77
N LEU A 97 -4.52 1.53 5.99
CA LEU A 97 -4.09 1.96 7.33
C LEU A 97 -4.87 3.19 7.81
N ALA A 98 -5.15 4.16 6.94
CA ALA A 98 -5.90 5.36 7.30
C ALA A 98 -7.31 5.03 7.81
N GLU A 99 -8.02 4.12 7.12
CA GLU A 99 -9.34 3.65 7.56
C GLU A 99 -9.28 2.96 8.93
N ARG A 100 -8.21 2.21 9.19
CA ARG A 100 -8.04 1.53 10.48
C ARG A 100 -7.65 2.48 11.60
N LEU A 101 -6.80 3.46 11.32
CA LEU A 101 -6.45 4.51 12.27
C LEU A 101 -7.67 5.36 12.65
N ASP A 102 -8.53 5.72 11.69
CA ASP A 102 -9.76 6.45 11.98
C ASP A 102 -10.65 5.72 13.00
N VAL A 103 -10.82 4.40 12.84
CA VAL A 103 -11.59 3.58 13.79
C VAL A 103 -10.86 3.43 15.13
N ALA A 104 -9.55 3.17 15.12
CA ALA A 104 -8.77 2.99 16.35
C ALA A 104 -8.76 4.25 17.22
N PHE A 105 -8.68 5.43 16.60
CA PHE A 105 -8.63 6.71 17.31
C PHE A 105 -9.98 7.18 17.87
N GLN A 106 -11.09 6.48 17.58
CA GLN A 106 -12.36 6.72 18.27
C GLN A 106 -12.34 6.25 19.74
N ALA A 107 -11.35 5.45 20.14
CA ALA A 107 -11.21 5.00 21.51
C ALA A 107 -10.77 6.13 22.46
N THR A 108 -11.19 6.07 23.73
CA THR A 108 -10.73 6.98 24.78
C THR A 108 -9.22 6.88 25.00
N ASP A 109 -8.68 5.65 24.94
CA ASP A 109 -7.28 5.35 25.17
C ASP A 109 -6.73 4.61 23.96
N VAL A 110 -5.83 5.27 23.23
CA VAL A 110 -5.30 4.78 21.96
C VAL A 110 -3.89 4.26 22.15
N THR A 111 -3.62 3.05 21.65
CA THR A 111 -2.26 2.53 21.53
C THR A 111 -1.92 2.19 20.09
N LEU A 112 -0.71 2.54 19.68
CA LEU A 112 -0.21 2.33 18.33
C LEU A 112 1.23 1.83 18.40
N ASP A 113 1.41 0.54 18.12
CA ASP A 113 2.73 -0.07 17.99
C ASP A 113 3.07 -0.22 16.51
N VAL A 114 4.23 0.29 16.11
CA VAL A 114 4.66 0.35 14.71
C VAL A 114 6.03 -0.27 14.57
N PHE A 115 6.15 -1.24 13.67
CA PHE A 115 7.43 -1.69 13.15
C PHE A 115 7.46 -1.45 11.65
N GLY A 116 8.46 -0.74 11.16
CA GLY A 116 8.56 -0.44 9.74
C GLY A 116 9.95 0.03 9.35
N LEU A 117 10.12 0.29 8.05
CA LEU A 117 11.38 0.76 7.50
C LEU A 117 11.55 2.26 7.76
N THR A 118 10.70 3.10 7.14
CA THR A 118 10.81 4.56 7.20
C THR A 118 9.69 5.26 7.94
N THR A 119 8.56 4.60 8.23
CA THR A 119 7.28 5.22 8.67
C THR A 119 6.61 6.15 7.65
N GLU A 120 7.04 6.14 6.40
CA GLU A 120 6.44 6.97 5.35
C GLU A 120 4.95 6.67 5.13
N THR A 121 4.57 5.39 5.02
CA THR A 121 3.17 4.96 4.94
C THR A 121 2.35 5.44 6.14
N LEU A 122 2.93 5.41 7.35
CA LEU A 122 2.25 5.87 8.57
C LEU A 122 1.96 7.37 8.52
N ASN A 123 2.92 8.17 8.05
CA ASN A 123 2.76 9.62 7.95
C ASN A 123 1.63 10.00 6.99
N SER A 124 1.52 9.32 5.84
CA SER A 124 0.39 9.51 4.92
C SER A 124 -0.94 9.11 5.59
N ALA A 125 -0.97 7.93 6.21
CA ALA A 125 -2.19 7.34 6.75
C ALA A 125 -2.76 8.06 7.98
N ILE A 126 -1.91 8.62 8.86
CA ILE A 126 -2.36 9.28 10.10
C ILE A 126 -2.87 10.69 9.87
N ALA A 127 -2.47 11.35 8.76
CA ALA A 127 -2.76 12.76 8.54
C ALA A 127 -4.26 13.13 8.64
N PRO A 128 -5.21 12.36 8.05
CA PRO A 128 -6.64 12.62 8.21
C PRO A 128 -7.11 12.54 9.67
N THR A 129 -6.58 11.58 10.44
CA THR A 129 -6.88 11.40 11.86
C THR A 129 -6.41 12.59 12.68
N LEU A 130 -5.17 13.07 12.46
CA LEU A 130 -4.67 14.27 13.14
C LEU A 130 -5.52 15.51 12.81
N MET A 131 -5.97 15.64 11.56
CA MET A 131 -6.88 16.73 11.16
C MET A 131 -8.25 16.61 11.83
N ALA A 132 -8.77 15.40 12.02
CA ALA A 132 -10.03 15.16 12.71
C ALA A 132 -9.95 15.51 14.21
N ILE A 133 -8.83 15.20 14.87
CA ILE A 133 -8.58 15.61 16.26
C ILE A 133 -8.51 17.14 16.37
N ARG A 134 -7.76 17.79 15.48
CA ARG A 134 -7.66 19.27 15.46
C ARG A 134 -9.01 19.95 15.21
N ALA A 135 -9.91 19.29 14.49
CA ALA A 135 -11.26 19.78 14.23
C ALA A 135 -12.25 19.43 15.35
N GLY A 136 -11.82 18.75 16.42
CA GLY A 136 -12.68 18.31 17.52
C GLY A 136 -13.69 17.22 17.13
N ARG A 137 -13.49 16.54 15.99
CA ARG A 137 -14.35 15.41 15.56
C ARG A 137 -14.00 14.11 16.26
N ILE A 138 -12.75 13.98 16.71
CA ILE A 138 -12.22 12.85 17.48
C ILE A 138 -11.48 13.47 18.67
N ALA A 139 -11.63 12.90 19.86
CA ALA A 139 -11.03 13.45 21.08
C ALA A 139 -10.58 12.32 22.01
N PRO A 140 -9.49 11.61 21.69
CA PRO A 140 -8.95 10.60 22.59
C PRO A 140 -8.37 11.29 23.84
N ARG A 141 -8.57 10.68 25.01
CA ARG A 141 -8.01 11.16 26.27
C ARG A 141 -6.50 10.87 26.31
N SER A 142 -6.11 9.66 25.93
CA SER A 142 -4.70 9.24 25.89
C SER A 142 -4.31 8.65 24.52
N VAL A 143 -3.06 8.89 24.11
CA VAL A 143 -2.45 8.30 22.93
C VAL A 143 -1.01 7.88 23.25
N THR A 144 -0.72 6.59 23.11
CA THR A 144 0.64 6.03 23.22
C THR A 144 1.10 5.46 21.90
N CYS A 145 2.20 5.96 21.36
CA CYS A 145 2.82 5.49 20.12
C CYS A 145 4.22 4.93 20.40
N ARG A 146 4.48 3.68 19.99
CA ARG A 146 5.79 3.04 20.07
C ARG A 146 6.24 2.63 18.69
N ILE A 147 7.39 3.13 18.25
CA ILE A 147 7.86 2.97 16.88
C ILE A 147 9.22 2.29 16.88
N MET A 148 9.33 1.18 16.16
CA MET A 148 10.59 0.51 15.86
C MET A 148 10.94 0.68 14.38
N VAL A 149 12.12 1.24 14.14
CA VAL A 149 12.73 1.42 12.82
C VAL A 149 14.17 0.91 12.83
N PRO A 150 14.82 0.66 11.70
CA PRO A 150 16.23 0.27 11.68
C PRO A 150 17.12 1.30 12.36
N SER A 151 18.05 0.86 13.19
CA SER A 151 19.07 1.75 13.78
C SER A 151 19.99 2.32 12.69
N PRO A 152 20.47 3.58 12.81
CA PRO A 152 21.45 4.13 11.88
C PRO A 152 22.75 3.33 11.79
N GLU A 153 23.11 2.62 12.86
CA GLU A 153 24.31 1.79 12.99
C GLU A 153 24.06 0.31 12.62
N ALA A 154 22.83 -0.03 12.21
CA ALA A 154 22.49 -1.39 11.82
C ALA A 154 23.13 -1.76 10.48
N HIS A 155 23.59 -3.01 10.37
CA HIS A 155 23.99 -3.58 9.10
C HIS A 155 22.73 -4.12 8.41
N LEU A 156 22.26 -3.41 7.38
CA LEU A 156 21.05 -3.77 6.65
C LEU A 156 21.39 -4.46 5.34
N ALA A 157 20.60 -5.48 4.99
CA ALA A 157 20.72 -6.18 3.71
C ALA A 157 20.18 -5.37 2.53
N LEU A 158 19.37 -4.33 2.80
CA LEU A 158 18.74 -3.46 1.81
C LEU A 158 18.63 -2.02 2.37
N PRO A 159 18.62 -1.00 1.50
CA PRO A 159 18.97 -1.04 0.08
C PRO A 159 20.49 -1.14 -0.15
N PHE A 160 20.89 -1.61 -1.32
CA PHE A 160 22.29 -1.62 -1.77
C PHE A 160 22.41 -1.24 -3.26
N LEU A 161 23.56 -0.71 -3.65
CA LEU A 161 23.85 -0.34 -5.04
C LEU A 161 24.11 -1.60 -5.88
N ILE A 162 23.52 -1.67 -7.07
CA ILE A 162 23.58 -2.89 -7.91
C ILE A 162 25.02 -3.22 -8.31
N ASP A 163 25.79 -2.20 -8.71
CA ASP A 163 27.15 -2.39 -9.23
C ASP A 163 28.23 -2.47 -8.13
N ASP A 164 27.92 -1.95 -6.93
CA ASP A 164 28.80 -2.02 -5.75
C ASP A 164 27.98 -2.15 -4.46
N PRO A 165 27.62 -3.38 -4.03
CA PRO A 165 26.81 -3.59 -2.84
C PRO A 165 27.42 -3.07 -1.53
N ALA A 166 28.73 -2.76 -1.50
CA ALA A 166 29.40 -2.20 -0.34
C ALA A 166 29.31 -0.66 -0.28
N ASP A 167 28.80 -0.02 -1.33
CA ASP A 167 28.64 1.43 -1.38
C ASP A 167 27.70 1.91 -0.24
N PRO A 168 28.14 2.85 0.61
CA PRO A 168 27.35 3.29 1.76
C PRO A 168 26.21 4.25 1.40
N ARG A 169 26.20 4.84 0.20
CA ARG A 169 25.27 5.92 -0.19
C ARG A 169 23.79 5.50 -0.14
N PRO A 170 23.38 4.28 -0.58
CA PRO A 170 21.99 3.83 -0.43
C PRO A 170 21.54 3.74 1.02
N LEU A 171 22.36 3.20 1.92
CA LEU A 171 22.04 3.13 3.36
C LEU A 171 22.03 4.51 4.02
N GLN A 172 22.96 5.40 3.65
CA GLN A 172 22.93 6.79 4.10
C GLN A 172 21.66 7.51 3.65
N ARG A 173 21.19 7.25 2.43
CA ARG A 173 19.90 7.75 1.93
C ARG A 173 18.74 7.21 2.78
N LEU A 174 18.71 5.91 3.02
CA LEU A 174 17.68 5.29 3.85
C LEU A 174 17.66 5.92 5.25
N ASN A 175 18.79 6.06 5.91
CA ASN A 175 18.89 6.67 7.24
C ASN A 175 18.31 8.10 7.28
N ARG A 176 18.55 8.92 6.24
CA ARG A 176 17.92 10.24 6.11
C ARG A 176 16.41 10.17 5.99
N LEU A 177 15.88 9.20 5.23
CA LEU A 177 14.42 9.02 5.11
C LEU A 177 13.80 8.56 6.43
N ILE A 178 14.44 7.62 7.14
CA ILE A 178 14.01 7.17 8.46
C ILE A 178 13.92 8.36 9.40
N GLU A 179 15.00 9.15 9.51
CA GLU A 179 15.02 10.33 10.37
C GLU A 179 13.94 11.35 9.98
N LEU A 180 13.82 11.68 8.70
CA LEU A 180 12.84 12.65 8.19
C LEU A 180 11.41 12.27 8.60
N HIS A 181 10.99 11.04 8.29
CA HIS A 181 9.60 10.60 8.48
C HIS A 181 9.26 10.31 9.94
N THR A 182 10.20 9.75 10.71
CA THR A 182 9.97 9.51 12.14
C THR A 182 9.89 10.81 12.93
N ARG A 183 10.71 11.82 12.60
CA ARG A 183 10.62 13.16 13.19
C ARG A 183 9.34 13.88 12.78
N ALA A 184 8.94 13.79 11.50
CA ALA A 184 7.68 14.38 11.03
C ALA A 184 6.47 13.82 11.79
N PHE A 185 6.43 12.50 11.98
CA PHE A 185 5.40 11.84 12.77
C PHE A 185 5.40 12.31 14.23
N ALA A 186 6.57 12.26 14.90
CA ALA A 186 6.69 12.66 16.30
C ALA A 186 6.25 14.11 16.52
N HIS A 187 6.67 15.04 15.65
CA HIS A 187 6.25 16.43 15.71
C HIS A 187 4.74 16.60 15.49
N GLY A 188 4.15 15.87 14.54
CA GLY A 188 2.71 15.89 14.29
C GLY A 188 1.88 15.45 15.51
N MET A 189 2.36 14.43 16.21
CA MET A 189 1.75 13.96 17.45
C MET A 189 1.97 14.95 18.61
N GLN A 190 3.20 15.41 18.83
CA GLN A 190 3.56 16.35 19.91
C GLN A 190 2.72 17.62 19.85
N TYR A 191 2.45 18.13 18.64
CA TYR A 191 1.56 19.26 18.44
C TYR A 191 0.16 19.07 19.06
N LEU A 192 -0.38 17.84 19.08
CA LEU A 192 -1.67 17.57 19.73
C LEU A 192 -1.59 17.78 21.25
N GLY A 193 -0.51 17.30 21.88
CA GLY A 193 -0.28 17.46 23.33
C GLY A 193 -0.04 18.93 23.71
N GLU A 194 0.82 19.64 22.98
CA GLU A 194 1.11 21.07 23.21
C GLU A 194 -0.12 21.97 23.10
N ARG A 195 -1.09 21.56 22.28
CA ARG A 195 -2.37 22.27 22.09
C ARG A 195 -3.46 21.81 23.07
N GLY A 196 -3.17 20.87 23.96
CA GLY A 196 -4.12 20.29 24.91
C GLY A 196 -5.27 19.53 24.22
N LEU A 197 -5.04 19.01 23.01
CA LEU A 197 -6.04 18.24 22.27
C LEU A 197 -6.08 16.77 22.70
N VAL A 198 -5.02 16.30 23.36
CA VAL A 198 -4.90 14.97 23.99
C VAL A 198 -4.24 15.20 25.35
N GLU A 199 -4.86 14.69 26.42
CA GLU A 199 -4.40 14.93 27.80
C GLU A 199 -3.10 14.18 28.10
N GLU A 200 -3.04 12.91 27.71
CA GLU A 200 -1.90 12.02 27.94
C GLU A 200 -1.30 11.57 26.60
N LEU A 201 -0.15 12.11 26.22
CA LEU A 201 0.51 11.76 24.97
C LEU A 201 1.92 11.22 25.22
N SER A 202 2.22 10.04 24.66
CA SER A 202 3.57 9.47 24.64
C SER A 202 3.93 9.00 23.24
N VAL A 203 5.11 9.39 22.77
CA VAL A 203 5.67 8.94 21.48
C VAL A 203 7.12 8.52 21.72
N GLU A 204 7.40 7.24 21.57
CA GLU A 204 8.75 6.69 21.71
C GLU A 204 9.20 6.04 20.40
N VAL A 205 10.40 6.39 19.94
CA VAL A 205 11.03 5.78 18.76
C VAL A 205 12.28 5.03 19.20
N ARG A 206 12.39 3.76 18.79
CA ARG A 206 13.54 2.91 19.02
C ARG A 206 14.12 2.39 17.70
N GLY A 207 15.45 2.30 17.66
CA GLY A 207 16.21 1.63 16.63
C GLY A 207 16.34 0.13 16.90
N VAL A 208 16.21 -0.71 15.86
CA VAL A 208 16.49 -2.14 15.90
C VAL A 208 17.60 -2.55 14.93
N PRO A 209 18.47 -3.52 15.29
CA PRO A 209 19.59 -3.94 14.45
C PRO A 209 19.20 -5.02 13.43
N LEU A 210 18.17 -4.78 12.62
CA LEU A 210 17.73 -5.75 11.60
C LEU A 210 17.14 -5.07 10.36
N THR A 211 17.12 -5.81 9.25
CA THR A 211 16.47 -5.38 7.99
C THR A 211 14.99 -5.74 8.01
N PRO A 212 14.06 -4.75 8.00
CA PRO A 212 12.64 -5.03 7.97
C PRO A 212 12.25 -5.68 6.64
N THR A 213 11.65 -6.86 6.72
CA THR A 213 11.04 -7.57 5.57
C THR A 213 9.53 -7.38 5.52
N THR A 214 8.95 -6.87 6.61
CA THR A 214 7.55 -6.54 6.74
C THR A 214 7.38 -5.22 7.48
N LYS A 215 6.23 -4.60 7.30
CA LYS A 215 5.68 -3.61 8.22
C LYS A 215 4.65 -4.26 9.12
N LEU A 216 4.53 -3.77 10.34
CA LEU A 216 3.52 -4.20 11.31
C LEU A 216 2.98 -2.96 12.02
N TYR A 217 1.65 -2.89 12.12
CA TYR A 217 0.93 -1.93 12.92
C TYR A 217 0.03 -2.72 13.86
N VAL A 218 0.15 -2.52 15.18
CA VAL A 218 -0.81 -3.05 16.15
C VAL A 218 -1.58 -1.87 16.74
N LEU A 219 -2.89 -1.89 16.56
CA LEU A 219 -3.80 -0.83 16.99
C LEU A 219 -4.58 -1.32 18.22
N ASN A 220 -4.58 -0.53 19.29
CA ASN A 220 -5.33 -0.76 20.53
C ASN A 220 -5.18 -2.17 21.14
N GLY A 221 -4.09 -2.87 20.81
CA GLY A 221 -3.83 -4.25 21.20
C GLY A 221 -4.81 -5.30 20.66
N ASN A 222 -5.77 -4.93 19.80
CA ASN A 222 -6.81 -5.84 19.32
C ASN A 222 -6.85 -6.00 17.80
N GLU A 223 -6.04 -5.23 17.08
CA GLU A 223 -5.96 -5.30 15.63
C GLU A 223 -4.51 -5.22 15.18
N ALA A 224 -4.17 -6.03 14.17
CA ALA A 224 -2.85 -6.03 13.56
C ALA A 224 -2.98 -5.91 12.04
N LEU A 225 -2.19 -5.01 11.45
CA LEU A 225 -1.99 -4.91 10.01
C LEU A 225 -0.53 -5.20 9.68
N THR A 226 -0.29 -6.08 8.71
CA THR A 226 1.07 -6.36 8.23
C THR A 226 1.15 -6.33 6.72
N GLY A 227 2.31 -5.95 6.17
CA GLY A 227 2.54 -5.98 4.73
C GLY A 227 4.01 -6.30 4.43
N PHE A 228 4.26 -6.96 3.32
CA PHE A 228 5.63 -7.30 2.91
C PHE A 228 6.30 -6.11 2.22
N TYR A 229 7.61 -6.01 2.43
CA TYR A 229 8.48 -5.17 1.63
C TYR A 229 8.96 -5.99 0.43
N GLU A 230 8.55 -5.58 -0.77
CA GLU A 230 9.00 -6.23 -2.01
C GLU A 230 10.32 -5.60 -2.47
N VAL A 231 11.30 -6.45 -2.77
CA VAL A 231 12.59 -6.02 -3.31
C VAL A 231 12.42 -5.70 -4.79
N VAL A 232 12.74 -4.48 -5.18
CA VAL A 232 12.63 -4.01 -6.56
C VAL A 232 13.91 -3.30 -6.98
N ARG A 233 14.16 -3.27 -8.29
CA ARG A 233 15.15 -2.36 -8.86
C ARG A 233 14.57 -0.95 -8.89
N ASN A 234 15.30 0.02 -8.36
CA ASN A 234 14.91 1.42 -8.33
C ASN A 234 16.10 2.31 -8.75
N SER A 235 15.81 3.42 -9.41
CA SER A 235 16.83 4.42 -9.77
C SER A 235 16.54 5.69 -8.98
N VAL A 236 17.42 6.02 -8.04
CA VAL A 236 17.22 7.12 -7.07
C VAL A 236 18.30 8.18 -7.22
N PRO A 237 18.01 9.47 -6.92
CA PRO A 237 19.04 10.50 -6.93
C PRO A 237 20.18 10.18 -5.96
N ALA A 238 21.42 10.35 -6.43
CA ALA A 238 22.60 10.26 -5.60
C ALA A 238 22.61 11.41 -4.57
N PRO A 239 23.09 11.18 -3.34
CA PRO A 239 23.22 12.25 -2.37
C PRO A 239 24.15 13.35 -2.91
N PHE A 240 23.70 14.59 -2.91
CA PHE A 240 24.49 15.78 -3.28
C PHE A 240 25.07 15.77 -4.72
N SER A 241 24.47 15.00 -5.64
CA SER A 241 24.79 15.00 -7.08
C SER A 241 23.51 15.03 -7.92
N GLU A 242 23.61 15.44 -9.18
CA GLU A 242 22.56 15.27 -10.20
C GLU A 242 22.53 13.83 -10.75
N ASP A 243 23.54 13.02 -10.44
CA ASP A 243 23.62 11.61 -10.84
C ASP A 243 22.57 10.75 -10.14
N HIS A 244 22.24 9.62 -10.76
CA HIS A 244 21.34 8.61 -10.20
C HIS A 244 22.12 7.35 -9.78
N MET A 245 21.58 6.66 -8.77
CA MET A 245 22.05 5.37 -8.26
C MET A 245 21.01 4.31 -8.58
N ASP A 246 21.42 3.27 -9.29
CA ASP A 246 20.62 2.07 -9.49
C ASP A 246 20.81 1.12 -8.31
N ILE A 247 19.75 0.95 -7.52
CA ILE A 247 19.75 0.20 -6.26
C ILE A 247 18.73 -0.93 -6.31
N TYR A 248 18.98 -1.99 -5.54
CA TYR A 248 17.88 -2.82 -5.04
C TYR A 248 17.34 -2.16 -3.77
N ASP A 249 16.05 -1.84 -3.80
CA ASP A 249 15.31 -1.10 -2.78
C ASP A 249 14.05 -1.88 -2.39
N VAL A 250 13.31 -1.36 -1.40
CA VAL A 250 11.99 -1.89 -1.05
C VAL A 250 10.89 -0.87 -1.19
N LEU A 251 9.78 -1.26 -1.81
CA LEU A 251 8.61 -0.38 -1.94
C LEU A 251 7.66 -0.55 -0.75
N GLY A 252 7.46 0.55 -0.03
CA GLY A 252 6.49 0.62 1.07
C GLY A 252 5.09 1.09 0.63
N LEU A 253 4.97 2.08 -0.24
CA LEU A 253 3.67 2.77 -0.46
C LEU A 253 2.67 1.95 -1.29
N ASN A 254 3.14 1.19 -2.28
CA ASN A 254 2.27 0.41 -3.16
C ASN A 254 2.02 -1.03 -2.65
N SER A 255 2.53 -1.40 -1.48
CA SER A 255 2.28 -2.73 -0.93
C SER A 255 0.91 -2.82 -0.28
N HIS A 256 0.38 -4.04 -0.17
CA HIS A 256 -0.89 -4.31 0.49
C HIS A 256 -0.69 -4.55 1.99
N LEU A 257 -1.71 -4.22 2.78
CA LEU A 257 -1.81 -4.63 4.18
C LEU A 257 -2.79 -5.78 4.33
N PHE A 258 -2.38 -6.78 5.09
CA PHE A 258 -3.19 -7.88 5.57
C PHE A 258 -3.65 -7.55 6.98
N ARG A 259 -4.97 -7.40 7.13
CA ARG A 259 -5.63 -7.07 8.39
C ARG A 259 -6.02 -8.34 9.15
N TYR A 260 -5.87 -8.29 10.46
CA TYR A 260 -6.26 -9.32 11.42
C TYR A 260 -6.89 -8.65 12.65
N SER A 261 -8.01 -9.17 13.13
CA SER A 261 -8.73 -8.64 14.29
C SER A 261 -8.93 -9.70 15.38
N ALA A 262 -8.73 -9.29 16.63
CA ALA A 262 -9.11 -10.02 17.84
C ALA A 262 -10.45 -9.53 18.43
N GLY A 263 -11.13 -8.60 17.76
CA GLY A 263 -12.43 -8.07 18.13
C GLY A 263 -13.62 -8.86 17.57
N SER A 264 -14.80 -8.26 17.64
CA SER A 264 -16.05 -8.88 17.16
C SER A 264 -16.10 -9.11 15.65
N ASP A 265 -15.24 -8.43 14.89
CA ASP A 265 -15.09 -8.54 13.43
C ASP A 265 -13.99 -9.53 13.01
N SER A 266 -13.46 -10.32 13.95
CA SER A 266 -12.50 -11.40 13.68
C SER A 266 -13.06 -12.44 12.71
N ARG A 267 -12.24 -12.93 11.77
CA ARG A 267 -12.62 -14.02 10.84
C ARG A 267 -12.47 -15.43 11.45
N GLY A 268 -11.95 -15.51 12.67
CA GLY A 268 -11.79 -16.76 13.41
C GLY A 268 -10.51 -16.79 14.23
N LYS A 269 -10.24 -17.95 14.84
CA LYS A 269 -9.12 -18.13 15.78
C LYS A 269 -7.76 -17.72 15.21
N SER A 270 -7.52 -17.93 13.92
CA SER A 270 -6.25 -17.54 13.27
C SER A 270 -5.99 -16.03 13.31
N ASP A 271 -7.03 -15.20 13.20
CA ASP A 271 -6.87 -13.74 13.27
C ASP A 271 -6.52 -13.32 14.70
N VAL A 272 -7.21 -13.89 15.69
CA VAL A 272 -6.95 -13.63 17.12
C VAL A 272 -5.51 -14.03 17.46
N ASP A 273 -5.11 -15.24 17.09
CA ASP A 273 -3.76 -15.76 17.35
C ASP A 273 -2.70 -14.89 16.66
N PHE A 274 -2.96 -14.40 15.43
CA PHE A 274 -2.02 -13.52 14.73
C PHE A 274 -1.81 -12.19 15.47
N VAL A 275 -2.89 -11.56 15.97
CA VAL A 275 -2.80 -10.32 16.75
C VAL A 275 -2.00 -10.55 18.04
N GLU A 276 -2.27 -11.64 18.76
CA GLU A 276 -1.54 -11.99 19.99
C GLU A 276 -0.05 -12.22 19.75
N HIS A 277 0.30 -12.97 18.71
CA HIS A 277 1.70 -13.24 18.36
C HIS A 277 2.41 -12.00 17.83
N SER A 278 1.72 -11.12 17.11
CA SER A 278 2.26 -9.82 16.67
C SER A 278 2.63 -8.94 17.85
N ARG A 279 1.77 -8.87 18.87
CA ARG A 279 2.04 -8.15 20.13
C ARG A 279 3.20 -8.76 20.89
N THR A 280 3.21 -10.08 21.03
CA THR A 280 4.29 -10.81 21.72
C THR A 280 5.63 -10.58 21.06
N TRP A 281 5.67 -10.64 19.72
CA TRP A 281 6.86 -10.33 18.94
C TRP A 281 7.31 -8.88 19.12
N PHE A 282 6.38 -7.92 19.00
CA PHE A 282 6.68 -6.50 19.17
C PHE A 282 7.28 -6.22 20.55
N GLU A 283 6.65 -6.73 21.61
CA GLU A 283 7.12 -6.60 22.99
C GLU A 283 8.49 -7.24 23.22
N SER A 284 8.73 -8.42 22.65
CA SER A 284 10.02 -9.11 22.74
C SER A 284 11.12 -8.23 22.18
N MET A 285 10.93 -7.69 20.96
CA MET A 285 11.89 -6.81 20.31
C MET A 285 12.08 -5.50 21.07
N TRP A 286 10.98 -4.88 21.48
CA TRP A 286 10.94 -3.60 22.20
C TRP A 286 11.75 -3.64 23.50
N LYS A 287 11.62 -4.72 24.27
CA LYS A 287 12.25 -4.88 25.59
C LYS A 287 13.69 -5.39 25.54
N THR A 288 14.11 -6.03 24.44
CA THR A 288 15.41 -6.72 24.38
C THR A 288 16.43 -5.99 23.52
N ILE A 289 16.19 -5.89 22.21
CA ILE A 289 17.19 -5.42 21.25
C ILE A 289 16.92 -4.01 20.73
N ALA A 290 15.70 -3.49 20.90
CA ALA A 290 15.35 -2.14 20.52
C ALA A 290 15.97 -1.12 21.50
N LYS A 291 16.64 -0.10 20.95
CA LYS A 291 17.31 0.96 21.74
C LYS A 291 16.73 2.33 21.40
N PRO A 292 16.73 3.32 22.30
CA PRO A 292 16.28 4.68 21.98
C PRO A 292 16.91 5.20 20.68
N TYR A 293 16.10 5.75 19.79
CA TYR A 293 16.59 6.24 18.50
C TYR A 293 17.38 7.55 18.70
N PRO A 294 18.54 7.78 18.03
CA PRO A 294 19.47 8.86 18.40
C PRO A 294 18.93 10.30 18.48
N PHE A 295 17.85 10.65 17.79
CA PHE A 295 17.23 12.00 17.90
C PHE A 295 16.14 12.11 18.97
N THR A 296 15.75 11.01 19.64
CA THR A 296 14.68 11.01 20.66
C THR A 296 15.13 11.50 22.04
N SER A 297 16.37 11.94 22.20
CA SER A 297 16.82 12.58 23.44
C SER A 297 16.24 14.00 23.56
N GLN A 298 14.96 14.09 23.95
CA GLN A 298 14.29 15.17 24.70
C GLN A 298 12.80 15.25 24.29
N ALA A 299 11.92 14.67 25.11
CA ALA A 299 10.55 15.13 25.38
C ALA A 299 9.82 14.16 26.33
N SER A 300 10.30 14.03 27.57
CA SER A 300 9.40 13.64 28.67
C SER A 300 9.03 14.94 29.37
N THR A 301 7.98 15.60 28.91
CA THR A 301 7.27 16.57 29.75
C THR A 301 6.40 15.78 30.71
N ALA A 302 6.73 15.90 32.00
CA ALA A 302 5.91 15.46 33.12
C ALA A 302 4.57 16.22 33.18
#